data_AF-A0A931KK59-F1
#
_entry.id   AF-A0A931KK59-F1
#
_cell.length_a   1.000
_cell.length_b   1.000
_cell.length_c   1.000
_cell.angle_alpha   90.00
_cell.angle_beta   90.00
_cell.angle_gamma   90.00
#
_symmetry.space_group_name_H-M   'P 1'
#
loop_
_entity.id
_entity.type
_entity.pdbx_description
1 polymer ?
#
loop_
_entity_poly.entity_id
_entity_poly.type
_entity_poly.pdbx_seq_one_letter_code
_entity_poly.pdbx_strand_id
1 'polypeptide(L)'
;MNLKVIKRWAPLIILAVLMATAFANGLHEKISLQVLQENKGAMLDAVASRPVLTALGFMALYIVFVALSLPAATLLTLTGGFLFGSWLGTFYVVTAATIGATIIFFIAKTSLGTTLREKAGGLYKRVEDNMKDNATGYLLFMRLVPVFPFFLVNIVPALFNVKPRTFILTTFFGIIPGSFVYVNLGGQLADIDKLGDLVSMQTLLAFVLLGVFALIPTLYKQIKGKKKIATALFAAALLSAPHAYADDYKTFLSLYDGLLQEYVSATEKDGVAYNGVDYDGWASDPRHKQTLKLLLAQNTGAFKGDKKMAFWINAYNFLTIELIVREGERNTIKNLGGTFTSPWKNHSWTLSGTDITLDYIEHKILRPMGDARIHFAINCASVSCPDLRLESYRSETLNQQLNEQTMITLANEGKGLRIENGTIAVSKIFDWFKEDFKGGDVKGWLGDYKDIDQNASIEFMDYDWSLNKVN
;
A
#
# COMPACT_ATOMS: atom_id res chain seq x y z
N MET A 1 35.79 27.86 36.27
CA MET A 1 34.84 27.90 35.13
C MET A 1 33.70 28.85 35.46
N ASN A 2 33.39 29.84 34.62
CA ASN A 2 32.41 30.89 34.91
C ASN A 2 30.99 30.28 35.11
N LEU A 3 30.28 30.63 36.19
CA LEU A 3 28.94 30.10 36.51
C LEU A 3 27.94 30.25 35.36
N LYS A 4 28.08 31.31 34.55
CA LYS A 4 27.26 31.53 33.34
C LYS A 4 27.54 30.51 32.24
N VAL A 5 28.80 30.06 32.10
CA VAL A 5 29.19 29.03 31.13
C VAL A 5 28.66 27.67 31.58
N ILE A 6 28.73 27.35 32.88
CA ILE A 6 28.16 26.10 33.44
C ILE A 6 26.65 26.04 33.20
N LYS A 7 25.90 27.09 33.56
CA LYS A 7 24.44 27.13 33.38
C LYS A 7 24.00 27.04 31.90
N ARG A 8 24.85 27.47 30.98
CA ARG A 8 24.59 27.46 29.53
C ARG A 8 24.75 26.08 28.90
N TRP A 9 25.77 25.33 29.32
CA TRP A 9 26.05 24.00 28.77
C TRP A 9 25.41 22.87 29.56
N ALA A 10 25.04 23.09 30.83
CA ALA A 10 24.44 22.07 31.68
C ALA A 10 23.24 21.34 31.05
N PRO A 11 22.26 22.00 30.41
CA PRO A 11 21.14 21.29 29.78
C PRO A 11 21.57 20.36 28.65
N LEU A 12 22.55 20.77 27.84
CA LEU A 12 23.08 19.96 26.74
C LEU A 12 23.93 18.79 27.25
N ILE A 13 24.73 19.01 28.29
CA ILE A 13 25.53 17.97 28.93
C ILE A 13 24.63 16.93 29.58
N ILE A 14 23.58 17.36 30.31
CA ILE A 14 22.57 16.46 30.89
C ILE A 14 21.91 15.65 29.78
N LEU A 15 21.53 16.28 28.68
CA LEU A 15 20.94 15.60 27.53
C LEU A 15 21.88 14.54 26.93
N ALA A 16 23.16 14.90 26.74
CA ALA A 16 24.18 14.00 26.21
C ALA A 16 24.43 12.81 27.14
N VAL A 17 24.48 13.04 28.46
CA VAL A 17 24.60 11.97 29.46
C VAL A 17 23.38 11.06 29.44
N LEU A 18 22.16 11.62 29.47
CA LEU A 18 20.92 10.83 29.39
C LEU A 18 20.85 9.99 28.11
N MET A 19 21.25 10.57 26.97
CA MET A 19 21.34 9.85 25.70
C MET A 19 22.37 8.72 25.77
N ALA A 20 23.59 8.99 26.25
CA ALA A 20 24.64 7.97 26.41
C ALA A 20 24.19 6.83 27.34
N THR A 21 23.54 7.15 28.46
CA THR A 21 22.97 6.18 29.38
C THR A 21 21.86 5.35 28.72
N ALA A 22 20.98 5.98 27.93
CA ALA A 22 19.93 5.27 27.20
C ALA A 22 20.50 4.26 26.18
N PHE A 23 21.53 4.66 25.43
CA PHE A 23 22.23 3.77 24.50
C PHE A 23 22.97 2.64 25.23
N ALA A 24 23.69 2.95 26.31
CA ALA A 24 24.43 1.96 27.10
C ALA A 24 23.53 0.89 27.75
N ASN A 25 22.28 1.24 28.06
CA ASN A 25 21.28 0.31 28.62
C ASN A 25 20.50 -0.47 27.54
N GLY A 26 20.90 -0.38 26.26
CA GLY A 26 20.25 -1.10 25.16
C GLY A 26 18.83 -0.61 24.88
N LEU A 27 18.47 0.64 25.23
CA LEU A 27 17.10 1.14 25.06
C LEU A 27 16.66 1.13 23.57
N HIS A 28 17.62 1.26 22.66
CA HIS A 28 17.40 1.15 21.21
C HIS A 28 17.11 -0.28 20.74
N GLU A 29 17.61 -1.31 21.43
CA GLU A 29 17.31 -2.72 21.15
C GLU A 29 15.95 -3.13 21.73
N LYS A 30 15.60 -2.55 22.89
CA LYS A 30 14.30 -2.74 23.56
C LYS A 30 13.13 -2.08 22.81
N ILE A 31 13.40 -1.10 21.95
CA ILE A 31 12.40 -0.50 21.06
C ILE A 31 12.71 -0.93 19.64
N SER A 32 12.37 -2.19 19.35
CA SER A 32 12.50 -2.82 18.05
C SER A 32 11.13 -3.29 17.56
N LEU A 33 11.01 -3.48 16.25
CA LEU A 33 9.78 -3.97 15.61
C LEU A 33 9.33 -5.31 16.22
N GLN A 34 10.28 -6.19 16.47
CA GLN A 34 10.05 -7.50 17.08
C GLN A 34 9.46 -7.40 18.50
N VAL A 35 10.04 -6.55 19.36
CA VAL A 35 9.52 -6.35 20.73
C VAL A 35 8.10 -5.77 20.70
N LEU A 36 7.80 -4.86 19.76
CA LEU A 36 6.45 -4.33 19.57
C LEU A 36 5.46 -5.44 19.15
N GLN A 37 5.86 -6.32 18.24
CA GLN A 37 5.03 -7.44 17.78
C GLN A 37 4.80 -8.49 18.88
N GLU A 38 5.84 -8.85 19.64
CA GLU A 38 5.75 -9.81 20.75
C GLU A 38 4.86 -9.31 21.89
N ASN A 39 4.88 -8.00 22.18
CA ASN A 39 4.10 -7.39 23.27
C ASN A 39 2.76 -6.80 22.80
N LYS A 40 2.37 -7.07 21.55
CA LYS A 40 1.16 -6.51 20.89
C LYS A 40 -0.09 -6.67 21.76
N GLY A 41 -0.36 -7.90 22.22
CA GLY A 41 -1.54 -8.22 23.03
C GLY A 41 -1.59 -7.40 24.33
N ALA A 42 -0.50 -7.42 25.10
CA ALA A 42 -0.41 -6.70 26.37
C ALA A 42 -0.60 -5.17 26.22
N MET A 43 -0.11 -4.59 25.12
CA MET A 43 -0.30 -3.16 24.87
C MET A 43 -1.74 -2.83 24.48
N LEU A 44 -2.43 -3.67 23.70
CA LEU A 44 -3.86 -3.48 23.40
C LEU A 44 -4.71 -3.65 24.66
N ASP A 45 -4.39 -4.61 25.51
CA ASP A 45 -5.08 -4.82 26.79
C ASP A 45 -4.89 -3.61 27.73
N ALA A 46 -3.72 -2.98 27.71
CA ALA A 46 -3.46 -1.74 28.45
C ALA A 46 -4.28 -0.55 27.91
N VAL A 47 -4.47 -0.46 26.60
CA VAL A 47 -5.37 0.56 26.00
C VAL A 47 -6.82 0.28 26.36
N ALA A 48 -7.27 -0.97 26.29
CA ALA A 48 -8.64 -1.36 26.60
C ALA A 48 -8.99 -1.16 28.08
N SER A 49 -8.07 -1.49 28.98
CA SER A 49 -8.28 -1.38 30.43
C SER A 49 -8.11 0.04 30.99
N ARG A 50 -7.17 0.83 30.45
CA ARG A 50 -6.83 2.17 30.98
C ARG A 50 -6.46 3.16 29.86
N PRO A 51 -7.41 3.54 28.98
CA PRO A 51 -7.10 4.27 27.74
C PRO A 51 -6.40 5.61 27.97
N VAL A 52 -6.85 6.40 28.95
CA VAL A 52 -6.27 7.72 29.24
C VAL A 52 -4.86 7.61 29.80
N LEU A 53 -4.63 6.69 30.74
CA LEU A 53 -3.32 6.50 31.35
C LEU A 53 -2.31 5.98 30.32
N THR A 54 -2.73 5.05 29.46
CA THR A 54 -1.91 4.50 28.40
C THR A 54 -1.58 5.56 27.35
N ALA A 55 -2.53 6.42 26.96
CA ALA A 55 -2.27 7.55 26.08
C ALA A 55 -1.27 8.57 26.69
N LEU A 56 -1.44 8.93 27.97
CA LEU A 56 -0.52 9.84 28.66
C LEU A 56 0.88 9.24 28.81
N GLY A 57 0.97 7.95 29.14
CA GLY A 57 2.24 7.22 29.22
C GLY A 57 2.95 7.16 27.87
N PHE A 58 2.21 6.86 26.80
CA PHE A 58 2.72 6.88 25.43
C PHE A 58 3.23 8.27 25.04
N MET A 59 2.45 9.33 25.28
CA MET A 59 2.86 10.71 24.97
C MET A 59 4.08 11.13 25.77
N ALA A 60 4.17 10.77 27.06
CA ALA A 60 5.32 11.06 27.90
C ALA A 60 6.58 10.38 27.38
N LEU A 61 6.49 9.09 27.03
CA LEU A 61 7.58 8.34 26.41
C LEU A 61 8.02 9.01 25.09
N TYR A 62 7.07 9.34 24.22
CA TYR A 62 7.35 9.99 22.94
C TYR A 62 8.04 11.35 23.12
N ILE A 63 7.59 12.17 24.07
CA ILE A 63 8.23 13.46 24.42
C ILE A 63 9.68 13.25 24.82
N VAL A 64 9.96 12.27 25.69
CA VAL A 64 11.33 11.96 26.14
C VAL A 64 12.21 11.56 24.96
N PHE A 65 11.72 10.67 24.10
CA PHE A 65 12.48 10.21 22.94
C PHE A 65 12.83 11.33 21.97
N VAL A 66 11.87 12.21 21.67
CA VAL A 66 12.12 13.36 20.81
C VAL A 66 13.04 14.37 21.47
N ALA A 67 12.83 14.68 22.75
CA ALA A 67 13.67 15.63 23.47
C ALA A 67 15.13 15.15 23.51
N LEU A 68 15.35 13.86 23.78
CA LEU A 68 16.67 13.23 23.76
C LEU A 68 17.23 12.99 22.35
N SER A 69 16.48 13.32 21.29
CA SER A 69 16.88 13.09 19.89
C SER A 69 17.22 11.64 19.57
N LEU A 70 16.55 10.69 20.23
CA LEU A 70 16.76 9.26 20.02
C LEU A 70 16.11 8.81 18.70
N PRO A 71 16.79 7.95 17.90
CA PRO A 71 16.30 7.49 16.60
C PRO A 71 15.25 6.38 16.73
N ALA A 72 14.11 6.65 17.38
CA ALA A 72 12.99 5.71 17.51
C ALA A 72 11.62 6.33 17.15
N ALA A 73 11.61 7.56 16.64
CA ALA A 73 10.37 8.29 16.34
C ALA A 73 9.47 7.55 15.34
N THR A 74 10.04 6.87 14.34
CA THR A 74 9.28 6.09 13.36
C THR A 74 8.54 4.92 14.03
N LEU A 75 9.24 4.13 14.84
CA LEU A 75 8.65 3.00 15.56
C LEU A 75 7.57 3.47 16.53
N LEU A 76 7.82 4.51 17.32
CA LEU A 76 6.83 5.07 18.24
C LEU A 76 5.61 5.65 17.50
N THR A 77 5.80 6.23 16.32
CA THR A 77 4.69 6.72 15.49
C THR A 77 3.82 5.57 14.99
N LEU A 78 4.44 4.47 14.53
CA LEU A 78 3.73 3.24 14.16
C LEU A 78 2.97 2.66 15.36
N THR A 79 3.60 2.61 16.55
CA THR A 79 2.94 2.18 17.79
C THR A 79 1.70 3.02 18.08
N GLY A 80 1.77 4.34 17.90
CA GLY A 80 0.62 5.23 18.12
C GLY A 80 -0.58 4.87 17.23
N GLY A 81 -0.34 4.45 16.00
CA GLY A 81 -1.40 4.02 15.08
C GLY A 81 -1.99 2.67 15.40
N PHE A 82 -1.12 1.73 15.75
CA PHE A 82 -1.51 0.42 16.24
C PHE A 82 -2.37 0.50 17.52
N LEU A 83 -2.00 1.35 18.48
CA LEU A 83 -2.68 1.44 19.78
C LEU A 83 -3.94 2.28 19.77
N PHE A 84 -3.93 3.42 19.06
CA PHE A 84 -4.99 4.43 19.17
C PHE A 84 -5.73 4.68 17.85
N GLY A 85 -5.37 3.99 16.77
CA GLY A 85 -5.91 4.21 15.44
C GLY A 85 -5.34 5.46 14.76
N SER A 86 -5.70 5.66 13.50
CA SER A 86 -5.06 6.70 12.66
C SER A 86 -5.29 8.13 13.15
N TRP A 87 -6.51 8.47 13.59
CA TRP A 87 -6.84 9.85 13.97
C TRP A 87 -6.30 10.22 15.35
N LEU A 88 -6.62 9.44 16.39
CA LEU A 88 -6.15 9.70 17.75
C LEU A 88 -4.64 9.47 17.88
N GLY A 89 -4.11 8.43 17.24
CA GLY A 89 -2.67 8.20 17.18
C GLY A 89 -1.92 9.38 16.56
N THR A 90 -2.42 9.94 15.46
CA THR A 90 -1.83 11.14 14.84
C THR A 90 -1.89 12.33 15.79
N PHE A 91 -3.03 12.55 16.44
CA PHE A 91 -3.17 13.65 17.40
C PHE A 91 -2.18 13.53 18.57
N TYR A 92 -2.04 12.34 19.18
CA TYR A 92 -1.11 12.10 20.27
C TYR A 92 0.36 12.24 19.83
N VAL A 93 0.72 11.67 18.67
CA VAL A 93 2.07 11.77 18.09
C VAL A 93 2.42 13.22 17.79
N VAL A 94 1.57 13.97 17.07
CA VAL A 94 1.85 15.36 16.68
C VAL A 94 2.01 16.24 17.92
N THR A 95 1.16 16.04 18.93
CA THR A 95 1.21 16.80 20.18
C THR A 95 2.49 16.49 20.96
N ALA A 96 2.80 15.21 21.18
CA ALA A 96 3.99 14.77 21.91
C ALA A 96 5.29 15.16 21.18
N ALA A 97 5.33 14.98 19.86
CA ALA A 97 6.45 15.39 19.01
C ALA A 97 6.71 16.89 19.08
N THR A 98 5.65 17.70 19.03
CA THR A 98 5.77 19.17 19.11
C THR A 98 6.33 19.61 20.46
N ILE A 99 5.86 19.01 21.57
CA ILE A 99 6.35 19.31 22.91
C ILE A 99 7.83 18.90 23.04
N GLY A 100 8.17 17.66 22.68
CA GLY A 100 9.56 17.17 22.72
C GLY A 100 10.49 18.02 21.84
N ALA A 101 10.07 18.34 20.61
CA ALA A 101 10.83 19.16 19.68
C ALA A 101 11.08 20.58 20.23
N THR A 102 10.10 21.13 20.95
CA THR A 102 10.21 22.44 21.60
C THR A 102 11.24 22.42 22.73
N ILE A 103 11.28 21.35 23.52
CA ILE A 103 12.28 21.18 24.60
C ILE A 103 13.70 21.19 24.01
N ILE A 104 13.99 20.32 23.05
CA ILE A 104 15.32 20.26 22.43
C ILE A 104 15.67 21.55 21.68
N PHE A 105 14.70 22.20 21.04
CA PHE A 105 14.90 23.50 20.41
C PHE A 105 15.38 24.56 21.41
N PHE A 106 14.76 24.67 22.60
CA PHE A 106 15.21 25.63 23.61
C PHE A 106 16.57 25.27 24.20
N ILE A 107 16.84 23.98 24.43
CA ILE A 107 18.14 23.50 24.89
C ILE A 107 19.23 23.88 23.87
N ALA A 108 19.03 23.57 22.59
CA ALA A 108 19.97 23.89 21.52
C ALA A 108 20.13 25.41 21.32
N LYS A 109 19.03 26.17 21.40
CA LYS A 109 19.03 27.62 21.22
C LYS A 109 19.82 28.34 22.30
N THR A 110 19.72 27.88 23.55
CA THR A 110 20.40 28.50 24.70
C THR A 110 21.86 28.08 24.82
N SER A 111 22.19 26.81 24.51
CA SER A 111 23.54 26.27 24.61
C SER A 111 24.42 26.54 23.39
N LEU A 112 23.99 26.10 22.20
CA LEU A 112 24.76 26.12 20.96
C LEU A 112 24.58 27.41 20.16
N GLY A 113 23.33 27.89 20.05
CA GLY A 113 22.99 29.06 19.23
C GLY A 113 23.68 30.35 19.69
N THR A 114 23.87 30.53 21.00
CA THR A 114 24.60 31.67 21.57
C THR A 114 26.10 31.61 21.26
N THR A 115 26.70 30.42 21.23
CA THR A 115 28.15 30.22 21.02
C THR A 115 28.52 30.42 19.57
N LEU A 116 27.70 29.88 18.69
CA LEU A 116 27.85 30.01 17.26
C LEU A 116 27.78 31.50 16.87
N ARG A 117 26.88 32.26 17.49
CA ARG A 117 26.67 33.69 17.24
C ARG A 117 27.79 34.58 17.78
N GLU A 118 28.38 34.22 18.92
CA GLU A 118 29.55 34.90 19.50
C GLU A 118 30.83 34.67 18.66
N LYS A 119 30.93 33.53 17.96
CA LYS A 119 32.08 33.16 17.11
C LYS A 119 31.82 33.30 15.61
N ALA A 120 30.67 33.85 15.21
CA ALA A 120 30.20 33.86 13.83
C ALA A 120 30.77 35.00 12.98
N GLY A 121 31.26 34.65 11.79
CA GLY A 121 31.67 35.61 10.75
C GLY A 121 30.49 36.13 9.89
N GLY A 122 30.80 36.95 8.89
CA GLY A 122 29.80 37.59 8.01
C GLY A 122 28.92 36.61 7.22
N LEU A 123 29.45 35.44 6.84
CA LEU A 123 28.69 34.40 6.15
C LEU A 123 27.55 33.84 7.02
N TYR A 124 27.80 33.63 8.31
CA TYR A 124 26.78 33.15 9.25
C TYR A 124 25.64 34.16 9.40
N LYS A 125 25.94 35.45 9.56
CA LYS A 125 24.90 36.50 9.67
C LYS A 125 24.02 36.54 8.43
N ARG A 126 24.61 36.42 7.23
CA ARG A 126 23.87 36.36 5.97
C ARG A 126 22.89 35.17 5.90
N VAL A 127 23.32 33.99 6.37
CA VAL A 127 22.47 32.79 6.42
C VAL A 127 21.41 32.92 7.52
N GLU A 128 21.77 33.44 8.70
CA GLU A 128 20.86 33.70 9.82
C GLU A 128 19.72 34.64 9.40
N ASP A 129 20.04 35.74 8.74
CA ASP A 129 19.05 36.74 8.30
C ASP A 129 18.13 36.18 7.21
N ASN A 130 18.67 35.46 6.23
CA ASN A 130 17.87 34.81 5.20
C ASN A 130 16.93 33.75 5.78
N MET A 131 17.42 32.93 6.72
CA MET A 131 16.62 31.90 7.36
C MET A 131 15.53 32.48 8.26
N LYS A 132 15.77 33.61 8.94
CA LYS A 132 14.73 34.30 9.72
C LYS A 132 13.62 34.86 8.86
N ASP A 133 13.97 35.50 7.75
CA ASP A 133 13.02 36.15 6.85
C ASP A 133 12.11 35.18 6.09
N ASN A 134 12.51 33.91 6.04
CA ASN A 134 11.85 32.84 5.30
C ASN A 134 11.62 31.57 6.14
N ALA A 135 11.69 31.70 7.48
CA ALA A 135 11.70 30.57 8.40
C ALA A 135 10.52 29.62 8.18
N THR A 136 9.31 30.16 7.97
CA THR A 136 8.10 29.35 7.79
C THR A 136 8.23 28.36 6.62
N GLY A 137 8.67 28.81 5.45
CA GLY A 137 8.78 27.96 4.26
C GLY A 137 9.87 26.90 4.42
N TYR A 138 11.06 27.29 4.89
CA TYR A 138 12.15 26.34 5.13
C TYR A 138 11.81 25.28 6.18
N LEU A 139 11.14 25.69 7.27
CA LEU A 139 10.76 24.77 8.33
C LEU A 139 9.66 23.80 7.90
N LEU A 140 8.68 24.25 7.13
CA LEU A 140 7.66 23.38 6.55
C LEU A 140 8.27 22.41 5.53
N PHE A 141 9.14 22.89 4.63
CA PHE A 141 9.86 22.04 3.68
C PHE A 141 10.59 20.90 4.37
N MET A 142 11.42 21.23 5.36
CA MET A 142 12.21 20.21 6.06
C MET A 142 11.35 19.20 6.85
N ARG A 143 10.12 19.56 7.22
CA ARG A 143 9.21 18.68 7.98
C ARG A 143 8.32 17.83 7.07
N LEU A 144 7.97 18.36 5.91
CA LEU A 144 7.16 17.69 4.92
C LEU A 144 8.01 16.70 4.13
N VAL A 145 9.28 17.03 3.84
CA VAL A 145 10.20 16.15 3.10
C VAL A 145 10.93 15.19 4.06
N PRO A 146 10.67 13.87 4.00
CA PRO A 146 11.19 12.89 4.97
C PRO A 146 12.67 12.54 4.78
N VAL A 147 13.41 13.29 3.97
CA VAL A 147 14.85 13.10 3.73
C VAL A 147 15.67 13.63 4.90
N PHE A 148 15.14 14.59 5.66
CA PHE A 148 15.87 15.22 6.76
C PHE A 148 15.68 14.44 8.06
N PRO A 149 16.76 14.08 8.77
CA PRO A 149 16.64 13.44 10.08
C PRO A 149 15.88 14.30 11.08
N PHE A 150 14.98 13.68 11.86
CA PHE A 150 14.09 14.41 12.77
C PHE A 150 14.83 15.24 13.82
N PHE A 151 15.97 14.77 14.35
CA PHE A 151 16.78 15.56 15.28
C PHE A 151 17.36 16.83 14.63
N LEU A 152 17.77 16.73 13.36
CA LEU A 152 18.42 17.81 12.64
C LEU A 152 17.44 18.97 12.42
N VAL A 153 16.20 18.66 12.03
CA VAL A 153 15.15 19.67 11.78
C VAL A 153 14.66 20.37 13.07
N ASN A 154 15.02 19.83 14.23
CA ASN A 154 14.74 20.43 15.55
C ASN A 154 15.90 21.31 16.05
N ILE A 155 17.15 20.94 15.76
CA ILE A 155 18.35 21.67 16.21
C ILE A 155 18.71 22.83 15.28
N VAL A 156 18.68 22.63 13.96
CA VAL A 156 19.08 23.65 12.97
C VAL A 156 18.33 24.98 13.15
N PRO A 157 17.00 25.01 13.36
CA PRO A 157 16.27 26.27 13.58
C PRO A 157 16.68 27.00 14.85
N ALA A 158 17.15 26.26 15.86
CA ALA A 158 17.64 26.80 17.11
C ALA A 158 18.99 27.52 16.91
N LEU A 159 19.87 26.94 16.09
CA LEU A 159 21.18 27.52 15.75
C LEU A 159 21.03 28.86 15.01
N PHE A 160 20.07 28.96 14.09
CA PHE A 160 19.80 30.19 13.33
C PHE A 160 18.80 31.15 13.99
N ASN A 161 18.55 30.97 15.30
CA ASN A 161 17.74 31.86 16.12
C ASN A 161 16.33 32.14 15.55
N VAL A 162 15.67 31.10 15.03
CA VAL A 162 14.26 31.20 14.61
C VAL A 162 13.36 31.54 15.80
N LYS A 163 12.25 32.25 15.56
CA LYS A 163 11.28 32.61 16.60
C LYS A 163 10.58 31.34 17.12
N PRO A 164 10.45 31.14 18.45
CA PRO A 164 9.82 29.95 19.02
C PRO A 164 8.40 29.70 18.49
N ARG A 165 7.60 30.76 18.32
CA ARG A 165 6.25 30.65 17.75
C ARG A 165 6.25 30.06 16.34
N THR A 166 7.15 30.53 15.47
CA THR A 166 7.29 30.01 14.11
C THR A 166 7.72 28.54 14.14
N PHE A 167 8.67 28.19 15.00
CA PHE A 167 9.11 26.81 15.16
C PHE A 167 7.97 25.88 15.64
N ILE A 168 7.22 26.27 16.67
CA ILE A 168 6.13 25.47 17.24
C ILE A 168 5.02 25.26 16.20
N LEU A 169 4.55 26.34 15.55
CA LEU A 169 3.47 26.25 14.57
C LEU A 169 3.86 25.41 13.34
N THR A 170 5.06 25.65 12.80
CA THR A 170 5.54 24.87 11.65
C THR A 170 5.82 23.42 12.01
N THR A 171 6.20 23.13 13.25
CA THR A 171 6.31 21.75 13.75
C THR A 171 4.96 21.09 13.89
N PHE A 172 4.02 21.73 14.59
CA PHE A 172 2.69 21.19 14.80
C PHE A 172 1.99 20.90 13.49
N PHE A 173 1.92 21.85 12.55
CA PHE A 173 1.23 21.64 11.28
C PHE A 173 2.06 20.88 10.25
N GLY A 174 3.38 21.10 10.21
CA GLY A 174 4.25 20.54 9.17
C GLY A 174 4.47 19.04 9.29
N ILE A 175 4.35 18.47 10.50
CA ILE A 175 4.51 17.03 10.70
C ILE A 175 3.21 16.24 10.56
N ILE A 176 2.02 16.90 10.57
CA ILE A 176 0.73 16.20 10.50
C ILE A 176 0.63 15.23 9.30
N PRO A 177 0.95 15.65 8.05
CA PRO A 177 0.79 14.74 6.90
C PRO A 177 1.71 13.52 7.01
N GLY A 178 2.98 13.74 7.39
CA GLY A 178 3.96 12.68 7.60
C GLY A 178 3.55 11.74 8.73
N SER A 179 3.24 12.29 9.90
CA SER A 179 2.77 11.53 11.05
C SER A 179 1.52 10.71 10.71
N PHE A 180 0.54 11.27 10.00
CA PHE A 180 -0.66 10.53 9.62
C PHE A 180 -0.36 9.31 8.78
N VAL A 181 0.53 9.42 7.78
CA VAL A 181 0.93 8.27 6.95
C VAL A 181 1.56 7.18 7.81
N TYR A 182 2.56 7.51 8.64
CA TYR A 182 3.20 6.51 9.51
C TYR A 182 2.25 5.94 10.57
N VAL A 183 1.38 6.74 11.17
CA VAL A 183 0.36 6.24 12.11
C VAL A 183 -0.62 5.32 11.39
N ASN A 184 -1.05 5.65 10.17
CA ASN A 184 -1.97 4.78 9.42
C ASN A 184 -1.36 3.40 9.11
N LEU A 185 -0.06 3.37 8.78
CA LEU A 185 0.68 2.12 8.58
C LEU A 185 0.83 1.28 9.86
N GLY A 186 0.75 1.92 11.04
CA GLY A 186 0.78 1.23 12.33
C GLY A 186 -0.34 0.19 12.50
N GLY A 187 -1.47 0.32 11.81
CA GLY A 187 -2.53 -0.69 11.84
C GLY A 187 -2.13 -2.06 11.25
N GLN A 188 -1.09 -2.08 10.40
CA GLN A 188 -0.59 -3.26 9.70
C GLN A 188 0.73 -3.77 10.31
N LEU A 189 1.05 -3.39 11.55
CA LEU A 189 2.33 -3.69 12.22
C LEU A 189 2.72 -5.18 12.25
N ALA A 190 1.75 -6.09 12.14
CA ALA A 190 2.00 -7.54 12.10
C ALA A 190 2.55 -8.03 10.75
N ASP A 191 2.35 -7.27 9.68
CA ASP A 191 2.69 -7.66 8.30
C ASP A 191 3.93 -6.91 7.78
N ILE A 192 4.63 -6.18 8.66
CA ILE A 192 5.78 -5.33 8.30
C ILE A 192 7.07 -6.08 8.68
N ASP A 193 7.88 -6.45 7.68
CA ASP A 193 9.19 -7.07 7.87
C ASP A 193 10.33 -6.04 7.96
N LYS A 194 10.25 -4.93 7.19
CA LYS A 194 11.25 -3.85 7.20
C LYS A 194 10.61 -2.47 7.17
N LEU A 195 11.19 -1.53 7.92
CA LEU A 195 10.77 -0.12 7.94
C LEU A 195 10.92 0.59 6.57
N GLY A 196 11.77 0.08 5.69
CA GLY A 196 12.01 0.64 4.36
C GLY A 196 10.88 0.38 3.36
N ASP A 197 10.09 -0.66 3.57
CA ASP A 197 8.99 -1.05 2.68
C ASP A 197 7.73 -0.20 2.92
N LEU A 198 7.74 0.59 4.00
CA LEU A 198 6.62 1.43 4.47
C LEU A 198 6.41 2.69 3.64
N VAL A 199 7.44 3.17 2.94
CA VAL A 199 7.38 4.43 2.21
C VAL A 199 7.73 4.19 0.76
N SER A 200 6.70 4.12 -0.08
CA SER A 200 6.88 3.99 -1.52
C SER A 200 7.56 5.23 -2.13
N MET A 201 8.23 5.04 -3.27
CA MET A 201 8.84 6.14 -4.03
C MET A 201 7.81 7.24 -4.35
N GLN A 202 6.55 6.87 -4.58
CA GLN A 202 5.44 7.79 -4.82
C GLN A 202 5.12 8.64 -3.59
N THR A 203 5.10 8.05 -2.39
CA THR A 203 4.88 8.78 -1.14
C THR A 203 6.03 9.75 -0.87
N LEU A 204 7.27 9.35 -1.15
CA LEU A 204 8.43 10.25 -1.09
C LEU A 204 8.28 11.43 -2.05
N LEU A 205 7.88 11.17 -3.31
CA LEU A 205 7.65 12.22 -4.30
C LEU A 205 6.51 13.17 -3.88
N ALA A 206 5.41 12.65 -3.34
CA ALA A 206 4.30 13.46 -2.84
C ALA A 206 4.74 14.40 -1.72
N PHE A 207 5.53 13.90 -0.77
CA PHE A 207 6.11 14.72 0.30
C PHE A 207 7.11 15.76 -0.22
N VAL A 208 7.94 15.40 -1.21
CA VAL A 208 8.84 16.36 -1.88
C VAL A 208 8.04 17.46 -2.56
N LEU A 209 7.00 17.12 -3.32
CA LEU A 209 6.12 18.09 -3.98
C LEU A 209 5.43 19.01 -2.97
N LEU A 210 4.90 18.47 -1.87
CA LEU A 210 4.26 19.24 -0.81
C LEU A 210 5.25 20.15 -0.09
N GLY A 211 6.48 19.68 0.12
CA GLY A 211 7.58 20.50 0.62
C GLY A 211 7.90 21.65 -0.33
N VAL A 212 8.11 21.36 -1.61
CA VAL A 212 8.39 22.37 -2.65
C VAL A 212 7.26 23.40 -2.70
N PHE A 213 6.01 22.95 -2.58
CA PHE A 213 4.84 23.82 -2.47
C PHE A 213 4.95 24.79 -1.28
N ALA A 214 5.35 24.30 -0.10
CA ALA A 214 5.58 25.14 1.07
C ALA A 214 6.73 26.16 0.89
N LEU A 215 7.65 25.92 -0.05
CA LEU A 215 8.70 26.88 -0.42
C LEU A 215 8.24 27.94 -1.42
N ILE A 216 7.11 27.77 -2.13
CA ILE A 216 6.66 28.72 -3.17
C ILE A 216 6.62 30.17 -2.67
N PRO A 217 6.03 30.51 -1.49
CA PRO A 217 6.02 31.88 -1.00
C PRO A 217 7.42 32.43 -0.69
N THR A 218 8.32 31.56 -0.22
CA THR A 218 9.72 31.88 0.09
C THR A 218 10.51 32.15 -1.19
N LEU A 219 10.42 31.24 -2.16
CA LEU A 219 11.05 31.37 -3.47
C LEU A 219 10.49 32.59 -4.21
N TYR A 220 9.18 32.84 -4.15
CA TYR A 220 8.55 34.02 -4.72
C TYR A 220 9.11 35.32 -4.14
N LYS A 221 9.30 35.40 -2.81
CA LYS A 221 9.90 36.57 -2.15
C LYS A 221 11.36 36.78 -2.58
N GLN A 222 12.12 35.70 -2.78
CA GLN A 222 13.51 35.73 -3.26
C GLN A 222 13.62 36.04 -4.76
N ILE A 223 12.64 35.60 -5.56
CA ILE A 223 12.58 35.76 -7.03
C ILE A 223 11.79 37.02 -7.43
N LYS A 224 11.24 37.80 -6.49
CA LYS A 224 10.43 39.03 -6.75
C LYS A 224 11.15 40.13 -7.55
N GLY A 225 12.39 39.91 -8.00
CA GLY A 225 13.04 40.61 -9.11
C GLY A 225 12.63 40.19 -10.53
N LYS A 226 11.94 39.05 -10.77
CA LYS A 226 11.48 38.62 -12.12
C LYS A 226 10.13 37.87 -12.06
N LYS A 227 9.05 38.62 -12.31
CA LYS A 227 7.63 38.29 -12.04
C LYS A 227 6.99 37.10 -12.81
N LYS A 228 7.65 36.42 -13.75
CA LYS A 228 6.97 35.46 -14.67
C LYS A 228 7.12 33.97 -14.32
N ILE A 229 8.11 33.57 -13.53
CA ILE A 229 8.45 32.14 -13.31
C ILE A 229 7.63 31.52 -12.18
N ALA A 230 7.32 32.26 -11.11
CA ALA A 230 6.62 31.74 -9.95
C ALA A 230 5.14 31.40 -10.22
N THR A 231 4.48 32.14 -11.11
CA THR A 231 3.10 31.86 -11.54
C THR A 231 3.02 30.60 -12.40
N ALA A 232 4.04 30.33 -13.21
CA ALA A 232 4.16 29.10 -14.00
C ALA A 232 4.39 27.87 -13.10
N LEU A 233 5.20 28.01 -12.03
CA LEU A 233 5.40 26.96 -11.02
C LEU A 233 4.13 26.68 -10.21
N PHE A 234 3.31 27.71 -9.93
CA PHE A 234 2.01 27.57 -9.26
C PHE A 234 1.00 26.79 -10.13
N ALA A 235 0.92 27.10 -11.43
CA ALA A 235 0.07 26.37 -12.37
C ALA A 235 0.57 24.93 -12.60
N ALA A 236 1.88 24.72 -12.74
CA ALA A 236 2.47 23.39 -12.88
C ALA A 236 2.26 22.52 -11.63
N ALA A 237 2.39 23.09 -10.42
CA ALA A 237 2.16 22.38 -9.16
C ALA A 237 0.68 22.00 -8.95
N LEU A 238 -0.26 22.86 -9.35
CA LEU A 238 -1.71 22.56 -9.33
C LEU A 238 -2.11 21.53 -10.40
N LEU A 239 -1.47 21.55 -11.57
CA LEU A 239 -1.67 20.56 -12.64
C LEU A 239 -1.00 19.21 -12.32
N SER A 240 -0.04 19.17 -11.40
CA SER A 240 0.61 17.95 -10.89
C SER A 240 0.02 17.44 -9.56
N ALA A 241 -1.05 18.05 -9.04
CA ALA A 241 -1.81 17.47 -7.94
C ALA A 241 -2.46 16.15 -8.42
N PRO A 242 -2.32 15.04 -7.69
CA PRO A 242 -2.69 13.72 -8.19
C PRO A 242 -4.21 13.61 -8.34
N HIS A 243 -4.69 13.95 -9.53
CA HIS A 243 -5.92 13.38 -10.09
C HIS A 243 -5.68 11.93 -10.58
N ALA A 244 -4.45 11.42 -10.46
CA ALA A 244 -3.96 10.22 -11.13
C ALA A 244 -4.45 8.86 -10.57
N TYR A 245 -4.96 8.78 -9.33
CA TYR A 245 -5.36 7.47 -8.80
C TYR A 245 -6.68 6.93 -9.38
N ALA A 246 -7.55 7.80 -9.90
CA ALA A 246 -8.76 7.39 -10.60
C ALA A 246 -8.48 7.02 -12.07
N ASP A 247 -7.41 7.58 -12.66
CA ASP A 247 -7.03 7.33 -14.05
C ASP A 247 -6.24 6.02 -14.19
N ASP A 248 -5.30 5.69 -13.30
CA ASP A 248 -4.44 4.50 -13.47
C ASP A 248 -5.22 3.17 -13.50
N TYR A 249 -6.24 3.01 -12.63
CA TYR A 249 -7.07 1.80 -12.67
C TYR A 249 -7.94 1.75 -13.92
N LYS A 250 -8.52 2.88 -14.35
CA LYS A 250 -9.31 2.96 -15.59
C LYS A 250 -8.43 2.69 -16.82
N THR A 251 -7.20 3.19 -16.83
CA THR A 251 -6.22 2.92 -17.88
C THR A 251 -5.80 1.45 -17.88
N PHE A 252 -5.56 0.84 -16.72
CA PHE A 252 -5.34 -0.61 -16.62
C PHE A 252 -6.51 -1.38 -17.26
N LEU A 253 -7.73 -1.06 -16.85
CA LEU A 253 -8.94 -1.70 -17.37
C LEU A 253 -9.10 -1.53 -18.88
N SER A 254 -8.84 -0.33 -19.41
CA SER A 254 -8.94 -0.04 -20.85
C SER A 254 -7.85 -0.74 -21.68
N LEU A 255 -6.61 -0.81 -21.18
CA LEU A 255 -5.54 -1.53 -21.87
C LEU A 255 -5.78 -3.04 -21.80
N TYR A 256 -6.31 -3.54 -20.68
CA TYR A 256 -6.66 -4.94 -20.54
C TYR A 256 -7.82 -5.32 -21.47
N ASP A 257 -8.88 -4.50 -21.58
CA ASP A 257 -9.94 -4.70 -22.58
C ASP A 257 -9.39 -4.76 -24.00
N GLY A 258 -8.48 -3.84 -24.35
CA GLY A 258 -7.87 -3.84 -25.69
C GLY A 258 -7.07 -5.11 -25.99
N LEU A 259 -6.35 -5.65 -24.99
CA LEU A 259 -5.64 -6.93 -25.14
C LEU A 259 -6.62 -8.11 -25.25
N LEU A 260 -7.67 -8.13 -24.42
CA LEU A 260 -8.69 -9.19 -24.46
C LEU A 260 -9.39 -9.22 -25.81
N GLN A 261 -9.82 -8.06 -26.33
CA GLN A 261 -10.53 -7.97 -27.60
C GLN A 261 -9.67 -8.36 -28.81
N GLU A 262 -8.37 -8.14 -28.74
CA GLU A 262 -7.45 -8.38 -29.86
C GLU A 262 -6.88 -9.79 -29.88
N TYR A 263 -6.64 -10.38 -28.70
CA TYR A 263 -5.94 -11.66 -28.57
C TYR A 263 -6.78 -12.78 -27.97
N VAL A 264 -8.06 -12.55 -27.68
CA VAL A 264 -8.97 -13.61 -27.22
C VAL A 264 -10.09 -13.80 -28.23
N SER A 265 -10.25 -15.03 -28.70
CA SER A 265 -11.27 -15.38 -29.68
C SER A 265 -11.87 -16.75 -29.42
N ALA A 266 -13.13 -16.94 -29.79
CA ALA A 266 -13.77 -18.24 -29.73
C ALA A 266 -13.04 -19.26 -30.61
N THR A 267 -12.83 -20.45 -30.06
CA THR A 267 -12.21 -21.60 -30.74
C THR A 267 -12.81 -22.90 -30.16
N GLU A 268 -12.38 -24.03 -30.68
CA GLU A 268 -12.82 -25.35 -30.25
C GLU A 268 -11.65 -26.33 -30.24
N LYS A 269 -11.69 -27.26 -29.28
CA LYS A 269 -10.82 -28.44 -29.26
C LYS A 269 -11.64 -29.64 -28.80
N ASP A 270 -11.59 -30.73 -29.57
CA ASP A 270 -12.25 -31.99 -29.25
C ASP A 270 -13.75 -31.85 -28.91
N GLY A 271 -14.47 -30.98 -29.62
CA GLY A 271 -15.90 -30.71 -29.38
C GLY A 271 -16.20 -29.75 -28.22
N VAL A 272 -15.17 -29.25 -27.53
CA VAL A 272 -15.31 -28.29 -26.42
C VAL A 272 -15.02 -26.88 -26.95
N ALA A 273 -16.05 -26.04 -27.01
CA ALA A 273 -15.91 -24.63 -27.33
C ALA A 273 -15.32 -23.84 -26.15
N TYR A 274 -14.40 -22.92 -26.43
CA TYR A 274 -13.81 -22.02 -25.44
C TYR A 274 -13.28 -20.73 -26.04
N ASN A 275 -13.01 -19.74 -25.20
CA ASN A 275 -12.26 -18.54 -25.58
C ASN A 275 -10.76 -18.80 -25.46
N GLY A 276 -10.09 -18.94 -26.61
CA GLY A 276 -8.66 -19.18 -26.72
C GLY A 276 -7.86 -17.89 -26.77
N VAL A 277 -6.64 -17.90 -26.22
CA VAL A 277 -5.72 -16.76 -26.17
C VAL A 277 -4.59 -16.94 -27.18
N ASP A 278 -4.33 -15.94 -28.01
CA ASP A 278 -3.10 -15.83 -28.79
C ASP A 278 -1.96 -15.35 -27.90
N TYR A 279 -1.31 -16.29 -27.21
CA TYR A 279 -0.22 -15.99 -26.28
C TYR A 279 1.00 -15.38 -26.97
N ASP A 280 1.28 -15.74 -28.22
CA ASP A 280 2.45 -15.23 -28.95
C ASP A 280 2.20 -13.79 -29.42
N GLY A 281 1.02 -13.52 -29.98
CA GLY A 281 0.56 -12.17 -30.28
C GLY A 281 0.53 -11.30 -29.03
N TRP A 282 -0.11 -11.75 -27.96
CA TRP A 282 -0.19 -11.04 -26.68
C TRP A 282 1.19 -10.73 -26.09
N ALA A 283 2.13 -11.69 -26.12
CA ALA A 283 3.48 -11.51 -25.60
C ALA A 283 4.27 -10.41 -26.33
N SER A 284 4.02 -10.26 -27.63
CA SER A 284 4.69 -9.27 -28.48
C SER A 284 4.14 -7.85 -28.32
N ASP A 285 2.94 -7.71 -27.76
CA ASP A 285 2.26 -6.42 -27.65
C ASP A 285 2.84 -5.54 -26.53
N PRO A 286 3.25 -4.28 -26.82
CA PRO A 286 3.80 -3.39 -25.81
C PRO A 286 2.82 -3.03 -24.68
N ARG A 287 1.51 -3.10 -24.94
CA ARG A 287 0.45 -2.89 -23.94
C ARG A 287 0.54 -3.92 -22.83
N HIS A 288 0.99 -5.16 -23.06
CA HIS A 288 1.11 -6.17 -22.01
C HIS A 288 1.99 -5.68 -20.84
N LYS A 289 3.19 -5.18 -21.13
CA LYS A 289 4.11 -4.66 -20.10
C LYS A 289 3.55 -3.43 -19.40
N GLN A 290 2.84 -2.56 -20.14
CA GLN A 290 2.20 -1.39 -19.57
C GLN A 290 1.06 -1.77 -18.62
N THR A 291 0.21 -2.71 -19.04
CA THR A 291 -0.91 -3.23 -18.23
C THR A 291 -0.40 -3.91 -16.96
N LEU A 292 0.65 -4.73 -17.04
CA LEU A 292 1.28 -5.35 -15.87
C LEU A 292 1.79 -4.28 -14.88
N LYS A 293 2.49 -3.26 -15.39
CA LYS A 293 2.99 -2.16 -14.56
C LYS A 293 1.86 -1.41 -13.85
N LEU A 294 0.76 -1.12 -14.55
CA LEU A 294 -0.40 -0.42 -13.98
C LEU A 294 -1.15 -1.29 -12.96
N LEU A 295 -1.27 -2.60 -13.21
CA LEU A 295 -1.83 -3.55 -12.27
C LEU A 295 -1.00 -3.58 -10.98
N LEU A 296 0.32 -3.75 -11.09
CA LEU A 296 1.22 -3.87 -9.94
C LEU A 296 1.39 -2.54 -9.16
N ALA A 297 1.03 -1.41 -9.76
CA ALA A 297 1.03 -0.10 -9.10
C ALA A 297 -0.26 0.20 -8.30
N GLN A 298 -1.30 -0.63 -8.40
CA GLN A 298 -2.57 -0.37 -7.71
C GLN A 298 -2.43 -0.50 -6.19
N ASN A 299 -3.02 0.46 -5.46
CA ASN A 299 -3.18 0.40 -4.01
C ASN A 299 -4.51 -0.30 -3.66
N THR A 300 -4.42 -1.59 -3.33
CA THR A 300 -5.60 -2.44 -3.08
C THR A 300 -6.26 -2.17 -1.73
N GLY A 301 -5.57 -1.51 -0.79
CA GLY A 301 -6.11 -1.18 0.53
C GLY A 301 -7.31 -0.22 0.48
N ALA A 302 -7.47 0.51 -0.63
CA ALA A 302 -8.60 1.42 -0.86
C ALA A 302 -9.83 0.71 -1.47
N PHE A 303 -9.71 -0.51 -2.01
CA PHE A 303 -10.80 -1.18 -2.70
C PHE A 303 -11.70 -1.94 -1.72
N LYS A 304 -13.02 -1.77 -1.88
CA LYS A 304 -14.06 -2.41 -1.04
C LYS A 304 -15.19 -2.94 -1.92
N GLY A 305 -15.92 -3.93 -1.42
CA GLY A 305 -17.09 -4.52 -2.09
C GLY A 305 -16.79 -4.97 -3.52
N ASP A 306 -17.72 -4.70 -4.43
CA ASP A 306 -17.65 -5.07 -5.85
C ASP A 306 -16.39 -4.55 -6.54
N LYS A 307 -15.90 -3.36 -6.17
CA LYS A 307 -14.64 -2.84 -6.72
C LYS A 307 -13.44 -3.72 -6.35
N LYS A 308 -13.41 -4.25 -5.12
CA LYS A 308 -12.35 -5.17 -4.69
C LYS A 308 -12.43 -6.49 -5.46
N MET A 309 -13.62 -7.05 -5.59
CA MET A 309 -13.81 -8.34 -6.28
C MET A 309 -13.48 -8.23 -7.77
N ALA A 310 -14.01 -7.22 -8.46
CA ALA A 310 -13.73 -6.96 -9.87
C ALA A 310 -12.22 -6.79 -10.13
N PHE A 311 -11.54 -6.02 -9.28
CA PHE A 311 -10.08 -5.87 -9.37
C PHE A 311 -9.36 -7.22 -9.27
N TRP A 312 -9.68 -8.03 -8.26
CA TRP A 312 -8.96 -9.28 -8.02
C TRP A 312 -9.27 -10.39 -9.03
N ILE A 313 -10.48 -10.43 -9.59
CA ILE A 313 -10.79 -11.30 -10.73
C ILE A 313 -9.95 -10.90 -11.94
N ASN A 314 -9.92 -9.60 -12.28
CA ASN A 314 -9.11 -9.10 -13.39
C ASN A 314 -7.61 -9.37 -13.16
N ALA A 315 -7.14 -9.18 -11.93
CA ALA A 315 -5.76 -9.43 -11.57
C ALA A 315 -5.39 -10.91 -11.71
N TYR A 316 -6.23 -11.82 -11.22
CA TYR A 316 -6.02 -13.26 -11.39
C TYR A 316 -5.90 -13.60 -12.88
N ASN A 317 -6.89 -13.20 -13.69
CA ASN A 317 -6.93 -13.54 -15.11
C ASN A 317 -5.73 -12.98 -15.89
N PHE A 318 -5.39 -11.71 -15.66
CA PHE A 318 -4.26 -11.09 -16.32
C PHE A 318 -2.92 -11.72 -15.89
N LEU A 319 -2.75 -12.03 -14.60
CA LEU A 319 -1.52 -12.63 -14.08
C LEU A 319 -1.37 -14.09 -14.51
N THR A 320 -2.47 -14.83 -14.72
CA THR A 320 -2.41 -16.16 -15.34
C THR A 320 -1.85 -16.07 -16.77
N ILE A 321 -2.30 -15.09 -17.56
CA ILE A 321 -1.77 -14.87 -18.92
C ILE A 321 -0.31 -14.40 -18.86
N GLU A 322 0.01 -13.46 -17.96
CA GLU A 322 1.39 -13.03 -17.74
C GLU A 322 2.29 -14.21 -17.47
N LEU A 323 1.86 -15.14 -16.60
CA LEU A 323 2.68 -16.27 -16.19
C LEU A 323 3.03 -17.14 -17.40
N ILE A 324 2.07 -17.41 -18.27
CA ILE A 324 2.27 -18.20 -19.49
C ILE A 324 3.16 -17.47 -20.50
N VAL A 325 2.98 -16.16 -20.62
CA VAL A 325 3.79 -15.30 -21.50
C VAL A 325 5.24 -15.25 -21.00
N ARG A 326 5.44 -15.05 -19.70
CA ARG A 326 6.76 -14.92 -19.06
C ARG A 326 7.57 -16.21 -19.15
N GLU A 327 6.93 -17.35 -18.91
CA GLU A 327 7.60 -18.66 -18.89
C GLU A 327 7.64 -19.32 -20.29
N GLY A 328 6.89 -18.80 -21.27
CA GLY A 328 6.90 -19.32 -22.64
C GLY A 328 6.20 -20.68 -22.82
N GLU A 329 5.30 -21.07 -21.92
CA GLU A 329 4.57 -22.35 -21.97
C GLU A 329 3.48 -22.35 -23.05
N ARG A 330 3.33 -23.46 -23.79
CA ARG A 330 2.42 -23.56 -24.96
C ARG A 330 1.59 -24.86 -25.02
N ASN A 331 1.72 -25.71 -24.01
CA ASN A 331 1.10 -27.03 -23.91
C ASN A 331 0.14 -27.11 -22.73
N THR A 332 0.59 -26.86 -21.50
CA THR A 332 -0.25 -26.93 -20.30
C THR A 332 0.30 -26.08 -19.16
N ILE A 333 -0.58 -25.35 -18.46
CA ILE A 333 -0.20 -24.56 -17.27
C ILE A 333 0.42 -25.44 -16.16
N LYS A 334 0.11 -26.75 -16.14
CA LYS A 334 0.65 -27.67 -15.12
C LYS A 334 2.17 -27.80 -15.18
N ASN A 335 2.78 -27.59 -16.34
CA ASN A 335 4.24 -27.61 -16.50
C ASN A 335 4.93 -26.46 -15.77
N LEU A 336 4.20 -25.39 -15.44
CA LEU A 336 4.72 -24.26 -14.68
C LEU A 336 4.77 -24.55 -13.16
N GLY A 337 4.26 -25.72 -12.75
CA GLY A 337 4.43 -26.30 -11.44
C GLY A 337 5.64 -27.23 -11.39
N GLY A 338 6.18 -27.46 -10.19
CA GLY A 338 7.22 -28.46 -9.98
C GLY A 338 6.65 -29.85 -9.66
N THR A 339 7.51 -30.86 -9.55
CA THR A 339 7.17 -32.25 -9.25
C THR A 339 6.35 -32.44 -7.95
N PHE A 340 6.40 -31.46 -7.05
CA PHE A 340 5.64 -31.43 -5.78
C PHE A 340 4.97 -30.09 -5.50
N THR A 341 4.90 -29.19 -6.50
CA THR A 341 4.49 -27.80 -6.29
C THR A 341 3.52 -27.31 -7.36
N SER A 342 2.52 -26.55 -6.91
CA SER A 342 1.47 -26.00 -7.77
C SER A 342 2.00 -24.77 -8.54
N PRO A 343 1.73 -24.63 -9.85
CA PRO A 343 2.13 -23.44 -10.62
C PRO A 343 1.57 -22.15 -9.99
N TRP A 344 0.39 -22.26 -9.37
CA TRP A 344 -0.29 -21.13 -8.73
C TRP A 344 0.36 -20.67 -7.41
N LYS A 345 1.33 -21.41 -6.86
CA LYS A 345 2.02 -21.10 -5.59
C LYS A 345 3.47 -20.63 -5.74
N ASN A 346 4.12 -20.93 -6.85
CA ASN A 346 5.57 -20.72 -7.01
C ASN A 346 5.92 -19.38 -7.64
N HIS A 347 4.95 -18.73 -8.26
CA HIS A 347 5.13 -17.50 -9.00
C HIS A 347 4.44 -16.37 -8.26
N SER A 348 5.24 -15.40 -7.80
CA SER A 348 4.75 -14.23 -7.09
C SER A 348 4.99 -12.95 -7.88
N TRP A 349 4.11 -11.99 -7.64
CA TRP A 349 4.29 -10.60 -8.03
C TRP A 349 4.18 -9.73 -6.78
N THR A 350 4.93 -8.65 -6.72
CA THR A 350 4.83 -7.70 -5.62
C THR A 350 3.76 -6.66 -5.95
N LEU A 351 2.65 -6.69 -5.23
CA LEU A 351 1.56 -5.71 -5.33
C LEU A 351 1.40 -4.99 -4.00
N SER A 352 1.52 -3.65 -4.00
CA SER A 352 1.45 -2.84 -2.78
C SER A 352 2.45 -3.28 -1.67
N GLY A 353 3.60 -3.86 -2.06
CA GLY A 353 4.61 -4.36 -1.12
C GLY A 353 4.34 -5.76 -0.56
N THR A 354 3.28 -6.44 -0.99
CA THR A 354 2.99 -7.83 -0.64
C THR A 354 3.25 -8.73 -1.84
N ASP A 355 3.98 -9.83 -1.60
CA ASP A 355 4.13 -10.88 -2.59
C ASP A 355 2.83 -11.67 -2.69
N ILE A 356 2.20 -11.59 -3.86
CA ILE A 356 0.94 -12.25 -4.17
C ILE A 356 1.17 -13.35 -5.20
N THR A 357 0.55 -14.50 -4.95
CA THR A 357 0.50 -15.64 -5.90
C THR A 357 -0.93 -15.81 -6.40
N LEU A 358 -1.14 -16.52 -7.50
CA LEU A 358 -2.50 -16.81 -8.00
C LEU A 358 -3.32 -17.59 -6.94
N ASP A 359 -2.69 -18.54 -6.25
CA ASP A 359 -3.29 -19.29 -5.13
C ASP A 359 -3.72 -18.36 -3.98
N TYR A 360 -2.89 -17.36 -3.65
CA TYR A 360 -3.23 -16.36 -2.65
C TYR A 360 -4.44 -15.51 -3.08
N ILE A 361 -4.48 -15.06 -4.33
CA ILE A 361 -5.61 -14.29 -4.87
C ILE A 361 -6.92 -15.10 -4.75
N GLU A 362 -6.90 -16.36 -5.16
CA GLU A 362 -8.08 -17.21 -5.14
C GLU A 362 -8.51 -17.55 -3.71
N HIS A 363 -7.62 -18.14 -2.91
CA HIS A 363 -7.97 -18.72 -1.61
C HIS A 363 -7.99 -17.72 -0.45
N LYS A 364 -7.17 -16.66 -0.49
CA LYS A 364 -7.06 -15.70 0.61
C LYS A 364 -7.80 -14.40 0.34
N ILE A 365 -8.12 -14.10 -0.93
CA ILE A 365 -8.80 -12.87 -1.29
C ILE A 365 -10.20 -13.12 -1.84
N LEU A 366 -10.35 -13.84 -2.95
CA LEU A 366 -11.63 -13.97 -3.66
C LEU A 366 -12.61 -14.90 -2.94
N ARG A 367 -12.21 -16.13 -2.60
CA ARG A 367 -13.09 -17.11 -1.94
C ARG A 367 -13.71 -16.60 -0.63
N PRO A 368 -12.96 -15.95 0.28
CA PRO A 368 -13.52 -15.36 1.50
C PRO A 368 -14.55 -14.24 1.27
N MET A 369 -14.71 -13.74 0.04
CA MET A 369 -15.76 -12.78 -0.29
C MET A 369 -17.15 -13.42 -0.43
N GLY A 370 -17.23 -14.76 -0.51
CA GLY A 370 -18.48 -15.52 -0.33
C GLY A 370 -19.39 -15.60 -1.56
N ASP A 371 -18.91 -15.28 -2.75
CA ASP A 371 -19.69 -15.41 -4.00
C ASP A 371 -19.16 -16.58 -4.84
N ALA A 372 -19.90 -17.71 -4.87
CA ALA A 372 -19.49 -18.91 -5.60
C ALA A 372 -19.24 -18.67 -7.10
N ARG A 373 -19.82 -17.61 -7.69
CA ARG A 373 -19.68 -17.30 -9.12
C ARG A 373 -18.25 -16.90 -9.50
N ILE A 374 -17.39 -16.56 -8.53
CA ILE A 374 -15.97 -16.28 -8.80
C ILE A 374 -15.28 -17.43 -9.53
N HIS A 375 -15.70 -18.68 -9.30
CA HIS A 375 -15.11 -19.88 -9.89
C HIS A 375 -15.37 -19.99 -11.39
N PHE A 376 -16.35 -19.23 -11.90
CA PHE A 376 -16.62 -19.09 -13.32
C PHE A 376 -15.99 -17.82 -13.91
N ALA A 377 -15.56 -16.90 -13.05
CA ALA A 377 -15.00 -15.61 -13.45
C ALA A 377 -13.47 -15.63 -13.57
N ILE A 378 -12.82 -16.56 -12.89
CA ILE A 378 -11.37 -16.76 -12.98
C ILE A 378 -11.02 -17.85 -14.00
N ASN A 379 -10.03 -17.57 -14.86
CA ASN A 379 -9.55 -18.47 -15.89
C ASN A 379 -8.14 -18.95 -15.54
N CYS A 380 -8.02 -20.26 -15.36
CA CYS A 380 -6.79 -20.99 -15.05
C CYS A 380 -5.98 -21.41 -16.28
N ALA A 381 -6.30 -20.84 -17.44
CA ALA A 381 -5.66 -21.05 -18.73
C ALA A 381 -5.62 -22.51 -19.24
N SER A 382 -6.72 -23.22 -19.06
CA SER A 382 -6.94 -24.53 -19.65
C SER A 382 -8.25 -24.58 -20.45
N VAL A 383 -8.36 -25.53 -21.38
CA VAL A 383 -9.53 -25.71 -22.25
C VAL A 383 -10.82 -25.90 -21.43
N SER A 384 -10.76 -26.68 -20.34
CA SER A 384 -11.90 -26.91 -19.44
C SER A 384 -12.10 -25.81 -18.39
N CYS A 385 -11.27 -24.77 -18.33
CA CYS A 385 -11.54 -23.60 -17.48
C CYS A 385 -12.76 -22.82 -18.02
N PRO A 386 -13.44 -22.03 -17.17
CA PRO A 386 -14.44 -21.07 -17.62
C PRO A 386 -13.84 -20.10 -18.64
N ASP A 387 -14.66 -19.62 -19.58
CA ASP A 387 -14.17 -18.76 -20.64
C ASP A 387 -13.67 -17.42 -20.11
N LEU A 388 -12.52 -16.99 -20.63
CA LEU A 388 -12.05 -15.63 -20.40
C LEU A 388 -12.97 -14.66 -21.14
N ARG A 389 -13.52 -13.67 -20.45
CA ARG A 389 -14.36 -12.62 -21.07
C ARG A 389 -13.54 -11.76 -22.01
N LEU A 390 -14.20 -11.20 -23.04
CA LEU A 390 -13.59 -10.28 -23.99
C LEU A 390 -13.49 -8.84 -23.45
N GLU A 391 -14.03 -8.61 -22.26
CA GLU A 391 -13.93 -7.38 -21.50
C GLU A 391 -13.66 -7.68 -20.02
N SER A 392 -12.97 -6.77 -19.36
CA SER A 392 -12.63 -6.92 -17.95
C SER A 392 -13.80 -6.60 -17.02
N TYR A 393 -13.79 -7.18 -15.82
CA TYR A 393 -14.83 -6.99 -14.83
C TYR A 393 -14.86 -5.55 -14.30
N ARG A 394 -16.04 -4.96 -14.19
CA ARG A 394 -16.26 -3.57 -13.71
C ARG A 394 -17.04 -3.59 -12.40
N SER A 395 -16.75 -2.68 -11.49
CA SER A 395 -17.49 -2.56 -10.22
C SER A 395 -18.98 -2.34 -10.44
N GLU A 396 -19.34 -1.55 -11.44
CA GLU A 396 -20.68 -1.08 -11.74
C GLU A 396 -21.58 -2.18 -12.32
N THR A 397 -20.98 -3.16 -12.99
CA THR A 397 -21.67 -4.25 -13.68
C THR A 397 -21.25 -5.64 -13.18
N LEU A 398 -20.51 -5.72 -12.07
CA LEU A 398 -19.89 -6.96 -11.61
C LEU A 398 -20.92 -8.08 -11.43
N ASN A 399 -22.02 -7.79 -10.73
CA ASN A 399 -23.06 -8.78 -10.48
C ASN A 399 -23.69 -9.33 -11.76
N GLN A 400 -23.89 -8.47 -12.76
CA GLN A 400 -24.37 -8.88 -14.08
C GLN A 400 -23.33 -9.75 -14.79
N GLN A 401 -22.06 -9.31 -14.84
CA GLN A 401 -20.98 -10.05 -15.50
C GLN A 401 -20.74 -11.42 -14.86
N LEU A 402 -20.81 -11.52 -13.53
CA LEU A 402 -20.71 -12.80 -12.81
C LEU A 402 -21.86 -13.73 -13.19
N ASN A 403 -23.11 -13.22 -13.19
CA ASN A 403 -24.28 -14.01 -13.56
C ASN A 403 -24.22 -14.48 -15.02
N GLU A 404 -23.89 -13.59 -15.95
CA GLU A 404 -23.71 -13.93 -17.36
C GLU A 404 -22.65 -15.01 -17.54
N GLN A 405 -21.50 -14.86 -16.87
CA GLN A 405 -20.41 -15.82 -16.97
C GLN A 405 -20.80 -17.20 -16.43
N THR A 406 -21.55 -17.24 -15.34
CA THR A 406 -22.14 -18.47 -14.82
C THR A 406 -23.06 -19.12 -15.86
N MET A 407 -23.98 -18.36 -16.44
CA MET A 407 -24.91 -18.89 -17.43
C MET A 407 -24.21 -19.39 -18.70
N ILE A 408 -23.20 -18.67 -19.19
CA ILE A 408 -22.36 -19.09 -20.32
C ILE A 408 -21.66 -20.41 -20.00
N THR A 409 -21.08 -20.52 -18.79
CA THR A 409 -20.40 -21.75 -18.38
C THR A 409 -21.39 -22.92 -18.30
N LEU A 410 -22.54 -22.75 -17.65
CA LEU A 410 -23.58 -23.79 -17.52
C LEU A 410 -24.29 -24.14 -18.83
N ALA A 411 -24.18 -23.30 -19.87
CA ALA A 411 -24.68 -23.59 -21.21
C ALA A 411 -23.71 -24.46 -22.03
N ASN A 412 -22.44 -24.54 -21.62
CA ASN A 412 -21.45 -25.34 -22.32
C ASN A 412 -21.52 -26.81 -21.85
N GLU A 413 -22.08 -27.68 -22.68
CA GLU A 413 -22.25 -29.11 -22.36
C GLU A 413 -20.93 -29.89 -22.32
N GLY A 414 -19.86 -29.36 -22.91
CA GLY A 414 -18.54 -30.01 -22.95
C GLY A 414 -17.70 -29.81 -21.69
N LYS A 415 -17.92 -28.71 -20.95
CA LYS A 415 -17.10 -28.38 -19.75
C LYS A 415 -17.86 -27.79 -18.56
N GLY A 416 -19.15 -27.51 -18.71
CA GLY A 416 -19.96 -26.81 -17.73
C GLY A 416 -21.02 -27.67 -17.07
N LEU A 417 -22.10 -27.95 -17.81
CA LEU A 417 -23.26 -28.74 -17.35
C LEU A 417 -23.93 -29.44 -18.53
N ARG A 418 -24.17 -30.74 -18.39
CA ARG A 418 -24.92 -31.58 -19.34
C ARG A 418 -25.88 -32.48 -18.56
N ILE A 419 -27.14 -32.52 -18.99
CA ILE A 419 -28.18 -33.34 -18.35
C ILE A 419 -28.68 -34.35 -19.37
N GLU A 420 -28.41 -35.63 -19.13
CA GLU A 420 -28.78 -36.72 -20.04
C GLU A 420 -29.21 -37.95 -19.23
N ASN A 421 -30.31 -38.58 -19.63
CA ASN A 421 -30.79 -39.86 -19.09
C ASN A 421 -30.89 -39.94 -17.55
N GLY A 422 -31.22 -38.83 -16.87
CA GLY A 422 -31.32 -38.80 -15.40
C GLY A 422 -29.98 -38.62 -14.67
N THR A 423 -28.91 -38.29 -15.39
CA THR A 423 -27.59 -37.93 -14.85
C THR A 423 -27.30 -36.46 -15.14
N ILE A 424 -26.77 -35.77 -14.14
CA ILE A 424 -26.29 -34.38 -14.22
C ILE A 424 -24.75 -34.43 -14.24
N ALA A 425 -24.15 -34.31 -15.41
CA ALA A 425 -22.72 -34.16 -15.55
C ALA A 425 -22.33 -32.69 -15.39
N VAL A 426 -21.37 -32.38 -14.52
CA VAL A 426 -20.92 -31.01 -14.25
C VAL A 426 -19.39 -30.87 -14.28
N SER A 427 -18.90 -29.65 -14.44
CA SER A 427 -17.47 -29.33 -14.34
C SER A 427 -16.83 -29.84 -13.04
N LYS A 428 -15.54 -30.24 -13.09
CA LYS A 428 -14.75 -30.58 -11.87
C LYS A 428 -14.62 -29.43 -10.87
N ILE A 429 -14.90 -28.20 -11.29
CA ILE A 429 -14.97 -27.03 -10.40
C ILE A 429 -15.93 -27.29 -9.22
N PHE A 430 -17.06 -27.94 -9.47
CA PHE A 430 -18.04 -28.30 -8.43
C PHE A 430 -17.54 -29.36 -7.45
N ASP A 431 -16.57 -30.20 -7.86
CA ASP A 431 -15.91 -31.17 -6.99
C ASP A 431 -14.85 -30.47 -6.12
N TRP A 432 -13.94 -29.73 -6.76
CA TRP A 432 -12.80 -29.07 -6.09
C TRP A 432 -13.22 -27.98 -5.12
N PHE A 433 -14.29 -27.24 -5.43
CA PHE A 433 -14.78 -26.12 -4.63
C PHE A 433 -16.18 -26.35 -4.07
N LYS A 434 -16.56 -27.61 -3.87
CA LYS A 434 -17.88 -28.04 -3.41
C LYS A 434 -18.45 -27.17 -2.27
N GLU A 435 -17.65 -26.90 -1.24
CA GLU A 435 -18.07 -26.12 -0.07
C GLU A 435 -18.50 -24.68 -0.38
N ASP A 436 -17.97 -24.09 -1.46
CA ASP A 436 -18.32 -22.73 -1.86
C ASP A 436 -19.72 -22.66 -2.50
N PHE A 437 -20.25 -23.80 -2.98
CA PHE A 437 -21.58 -23.92 -3.60
C PHE A 437 -22.63 -24.33 -2.56
N LYS A 438 -23.26 -23.35 -1.90
CA LYS A 438 -24.29 -23.57 -0.84
C LYS A 438 -23.83 -24.57 0.24
N GLY A 439 -22.57 -24.53 0.66
CA GLY A 439 -22.06 -25.45 1.69
C GLY A 439 -22.03 -26.92 1.24
N GLY A 440 -21.82 -27.14 -0.07
CA GLY A 440 -21.76 -28.47 -0.68
C GLY A 440 -23.03 -28.96 -1.35
N ASP A 441 -24.12 -28.19 -1.30
CA ASP A 441 -25.36 -28.46 -2.04
C ASP A 441 -25.28 -27.97 -3.49
N VAL A 442 -24.49 -28.67 -4.29
CA VAL A 442 -24.29 -28.36 -5.72
C VAL A 442 -25.61 -28.40 -6.50
N LYS A 443 -26.49 -29.36 -6.25
CA LYS A 443 -27.78 -29.47 -6.96
C LYS A 443 -28.74 -28.35 -6.59
N GLY A 444 -28.81 -27.97 -5.31
CA GLY A 444 -29.57 -26.82 -4.88
C GLY A 444 -29.01 -25.49 -5.39
N TRP A 445 -27.69 -25.38 -5.58
CA TRP A 445 -27.08 -24.19 -6.21
C TRP A 445 -27.38 -24.13 -7.70
N LEU A 446 -27.28 -25.26 -8.43
CA LEU A 446 -27.65 -25.34 -9.85
C LEU A 446 -29.14 -25.04 -10.07
N GLY A 447 -29.99 -25.43 -9.11
CA GLY A 447 -31.43 -25.15 -9.11
C GLY A 447 -31.78 -23.65 -9.13
N ASP A 448 -30.84 -22.76 -8.79
CA ASP A 448 -31.03 -21.32 -8.92
C ASP A 448 -30.92 -20.83 -10.38
N TYR A 449 -30.36 -21.65 -11.28
CA TYR A 449 -30.05 -21.28 -12.67
C TYR A 449 -30.74 -22.15 -13.72
N LYS A 450 -31.00 -23.42 -13.43
CA LYS A 450 -31.72 -24.35 -14.31
C LYS A 450 -32.69 -25.21 -13.49
N ASP A 451 -33.70 -25.74 -14.17
CA ASP A 451 -34.56 -26.77 -13.57
C ASP A 451 -33.76 -28.08 -13.46
N ILE A 452 -33.57 -28.54 -12.22
CA ILE A 452 -32.70 -29.67 -11.88
C ILE A 452 -33.49 -30.69 -11.08
N ASP A 453 -33.57 -31.93 -11.59
CA ASP A 453 -34.09 -33.06 -10.83
C ASP A 453 -33.18 -33.34 -9.63
N GLN A 454 -33.71 -33.09 -8.44
CA GLN A 454 -32.99 -33.29 -7.19
C GLN A 454 -32.71 -34.78 -6.90
N ASN A 455 -33.36 -35.72 -7.60
CA ASN A 455 -33.11 -37.15 -7.47
C ASN A 455 -32.06 -37.68 -8.45
N ALA A 456 -31.67 -36.89 -9.45
CA ALA A 456 -30.65 -37.28 -10.42
C ALA A 456 -29.28 -37.48 -9.76
N SER A 457 -28.51 -38.43 -10.31
CA SER A 457 -27.10 -38.61 -9.97
C SER A 457 -26.27 -37.45 -10.49
N ILE A 458 -25.22 -37.08 -9.75
CA ILE A 458 -24.25 -36.08 -10.20
C ILE A 458 -22.94 -36.78 -10.55
N GLU A 459 -22.40 -36.44 -11.71
CA GLU A 459 -21.11 -36.92 -12.21
C GLU A 459 -20.22 -35.74 -12.59
N PHE A 460 -18.91 -35.92 -12.50
CA PHE A 460 -17.95 -34.88 -12.81
C PHE A 460 -17.29 -35.15 -14.16
N MET A 461 -17.35 -34.17 -15.06
CA MET A 461 -16.75 -34.23 -16.39
C MET A 461 -15.23 -34.36 -16.31
N ASP A 462 -14.62 -34.92 -17.35
CA ASP A 462 -13.17 -34.87 -17.51
C ASP A 462 -12.68 -33.43 -17.71
N TYR A 463 -11.42 -33.19 -17.34
CA TYR A 463 -10.84 -31.85 -17.32
C TYR A 463 -9.59 -31.80 -18.18
N ASP A 464 -9.68 -31.14 -19.33
CA ASP A 464 -8.57 -30.94 -20.25
C ASP A 464 -7.69 -29.77 -19.78
N TRP A 465 -6.52 -30.13 -19.26
CA TRP A 465 -5.49 -29.21 -18.78
C TRP A 465 -4.63 -28.61 -19.90
N SER A 466 -4.90 -28.95 -21.17
CA SER A 466 -4.25 -28.31 -22.30
C SER A 466 -4.49 -26.81 -22.26
N LEU A 467 -3.47 -26.04 -22.63
CA LEU A 467 -3.51 -24.60 -22.64
C LEU A 467 -4.63 -24.11 -23.57
N ASN A 468 -5.45 -23.16 -23.11
CA ASN A 468 -6.52 -22.54 -23.92
C ASN A 468 -5.94 -21.53 -24.92
N LYS A 469 -5.16 -22.01 -25.88
CA LYS A 469 -4.61 -21.16 -26.96
C LYS A 469 -5.54 -21.13 -28.17
N VAL A 470 -5.42 -20.09 -28.99
CA VAL A 470 -6.00 -20.14 -30.34
C VAL A 470 -5.27 -21.22 -31.18
N ASN A 471 -5.98 -21.78 -32.16
CA ASN A 471 -5.46 -22.85 -33.02
C ASN A 471 -4.42 -22.36 -34.03
#